data_AF-A0A5C5G725-F1
#
_entry.id   AF-A0A5C5G725-F1
#
_cell.length_a   1.000
_cell.length_b   1.000
_cell.length_c   1.000
_cell.angle_alpha   90.00
_cell.angle_beta   90.00
_cell.angle_gamma   90.00
#
_symmetry.space_group_name_H-M   'P 1'
#
loop_
_entity.id
_entity.type
_entity.pdbx_description
1 polymer ?
#
loop_
_entity_poly.entity_id
_entity_poly.type
_entity_poly.pdbx_seq_one_letter_code
_entity_poly.pdbx_strand_id
1 'polypeptide(L)'
;FSNNETVNFGGKTLTIDCKAKFIGDGNLVFTQLGKGSIVIAPFMESATTPWVIKPWTDDNQWITDPAAIVATLKQSKTDGYQPTVNDYAKFPGIESLLPPEAKGQSISSTLEIRECTGVEVHRASGLMACFLFRGCHFCKMVDADNPSGGKDGVITFENLSGDWGKGNYVIGGRTSYGSVSSAQFLRNNGGFARDGGVIGFTSYRAGESGVKTWQGTVGSTTSRNYNLQFRDSAVLYPVWDGFDLGADTDMNPEDDRPGDFPISQYPVHMLPLNHLIDNLLVRGSLGVGFGMDGKGLYVSNITVEDCAGSGAYILAHETVFTNIAIIDTNTKNFPANQIYISGACRVNGLRLVGIRSTTEQGLTIDAPNSTVSGITGFVDPSRINVANLMEEGLGNSRINSFNNDSAALRLRIHKLSKTLDSGSVYSHINGGPGSGSAWTEITAIAGSLPDAVSLKINRGDYRAVEIPVAVTVLPDNAVRDNGAISLYLEGDSLKALVKRADGSYTRLTLA
;
A
#
# COMPACT_ATOMS: atom_id res chain seq x y z
N PHE A 1 -8.94 29.52 27.64
CA PHE A 1 -9.28 30.42 26.53
C PHE A 1 -10.72 30.16 26.12
N SER A 2 -11.40 31.14 25.52
CA SER A 2 -12.70 30.94 24.87
C SER A 2 -12.53 30.62 23.39
N ASN A 3 -13.52 29.97 22.77
CA ASN A 3 -13.44 29.63 21.35
C ASN A 3 -13.24 30.90 20.49
N ASN A 4 -12.23 30.86 19.62
CA ASN A 4 -11.76 31.96 18.76
C ASN A 4 -11.17 33.16 19.52
N GLU A 5 -10.76 32.98 20.78
CA GLU A 5 -9.95 33.97 21.49
C GLU A 5 -8.67 34.25 20.67
N THR A 6 -8.48 35.51 20.29
CA THR A 6 -7.43 35.91 19.35
C THR A 6 -6.40 36.78 20.04
N VAL A 7 -5.13 36.38 19.94
CA VAL A 7 -3.97 37.11 20.45
C VAL A 7 -3.19 37.69 19.28
N ASN A 8 -3.03 39.01 19.28
CA ASN A 8 -2.21 39.73 18.30
C ASN A 8 -0.82 40.02 18.89
N PHE A 9 0.22 39.51 18.24
CA PHE A 9 1.62 39.67 18.67
C PHE A 9 2.35 40.87 18.04
N GLY A 10 1.69 41.64 17.17
CA GLY A 10 2.17 42.93 16.65
C GLY A 10 3.44 42.86 15.79
N GLY A 11 3.67 41.73 15.11
CA GLY A 11 4.85 41.49 14.27
C GLY A 11 6.12 41.19 15.05
N LYS A 12 6.06 41.07 16.38
CA LYS A 12 7.24 40.79 17.21
C LYS A 12 7.74 39.37 16.98
N THR A 13 9.06 39.21 16.92
CA THR A 13 9.72 37.91 16.94
C THR A 13 9.85 37.46 18.39
N LEU A 14 9.18 36.37 18.77
CA LEU A 14 9.06 35.95 20.17
C LEU A 14 9.49 34.50 20.38
N THR A 15 10.04 34.24 21.55
CA THR A 15 10.17 32.89 22.10
C THR A 15 9.12 32.73 23.20
N ILE A 16 8.12 31.90 22.94
CA ILE A 16 7.02 31.62 23.87
C ILE A 16 7.30 30.25 24.51
N ASP A 17 7.80 30.26 25.75
CA ASP A 17 8.14 29.07 26.53
C ASP A 17 6.97 28.66 27.43
N CYS A 18 6.21 27.63 27.04
CA CYS A 18 5.01 27.19 27.75
C CYS A 18 5.36 26.22 28.89
N LYS A 19 4.93 26.56 30.10
CA LYS A 19 5.09 25.73 31.32
C LYS A 19 3.75 25.42 32.01
N ALA A 20 2.66 25.71 31.31
CA ALA A 20 1.30 25.52 31.76
C ALA A 20 0.40 25.20 30.55
N LYS A 21 -0.84 24.82 30.84
CA LYS A 21 -1.81 24.40 29.83
C LYS A 21 -2.63 25.56 29.28
N PHE A 22 -3.01 25.47 28.02
CA PHE A 22 -4.11 26.24 27.45
C PHE A 22 -5.38 25.36 27.49
N ILE A 23 -6.36 25.77 28.31
CA ILE A 23 -7.59 24.98 28.53
C ILE A 23 -8.77 25.67 27.85
N GLY A 24 -9.48 24.95 26.99
CA GLY A 24 -10.65 25.46 26.27
C GLY A 24 -11.06 24.56 25.11
N ASP A 25 -12.35 24.56 24.80
CA ASP A 25 -12.89 23.95 23.58
C ASP A 25 -12.88 24.99 22.44
N GLY A 26 -12.51 24.56 21.24
CA GLY A 26 -12.36 25.42 20.06
C GLY A 26 -10.94 25.96 19.88
N ASN A 27 -10.81 27.12 19.23
CA ASN A 27 -9.51 27.63 18.78
C ASN A 27 -8.97 28.76 19.66
N LEU A 28 -7.72 28.64 20.10
CA LEU A 28 -6.88 29.76 20.54
C LEU A 28 -6.06 30.24 19.36
N VAL A 29 -6.24 31.49 18.96
CA VAL A 29 -5.73 32.01 17.69
C VAL A 29 -4.56 32.96 17.90
N PHE A 30 -3.40 32.61 17.37
CA PHE A 30 -2.21 33.47 17.36
C PHE A 30 -2.05 34.13 15.99
N THR A 31 -1.94 35.46 15.98
CA THR A 31 -1.80 36.28 14.78
C THR A 31 -0.61 37.23 14.88
N GLN A 32 -0.07 37.64 13.73
CA GLN A 32 1.03 38.61 13.65
C GLN A 32 2.27 38.21 14.48
N LEU A 33 2.64 36.94 14.49
CA LEU A 33 3.96 36.52 14.97
C LEU A 33 5.02 36.88 13.94
N GLY A 34 6.10 37.55 14.37
CA GLY A 34 7.23 37.87 13.50
C GLY A 34 7.98 36.61 13.06
N LYS A 35 8.58 36.65 11.86
CA LYS A 35 9.37 35.54 11.31
C LYS A 35 10.50 35.13 12.27
N GLY A 36 10.63 33.84 12.51
CA GLY A 36 11.59 33.28 13.48
C GLY A 36 11.01 33.12 14.89
N SER A 37 9.72 33.40 15.10
CA SER A 37 9.08 33.11 16.38
C SER A 37 8.98 31.62 16.63
N ILE A 38 9.14 31.22 17.89
CA ILE A 38 9.09 29.82 18.32
C ILE A 38 8.12 29.71 19.49
N VAL A 39 7.17 28.77 19.39
CA VAL A 39 6.30 28.35 20.48
C VAL A 39 6.79 27.00 21.00
N ILE A 40 7.22 26.95 22.24
CA ILE A 40 7.88 25.80 22.84
C ILE A 40 6.93 25.14 23.84
N ALA A 41 6.73 23.83 23.68
CA ALA A 41 5.97 22.97 24.57
C ALA A 41 4.53 23.42 24.88
N PRO A 42 3.74 23.95 23.90
CA PRO A 42 2.35 24.26 24.19
C PRO A 42 1.58 22.97 24.52
N PHE A 43 0.74 23.03 25.56
CA PHE A 43 -0.14 21.94 25.96
C PHE A 43 -1.59 22.36 25.82
N MET A 44 -2.28 21.84 24.81
CA MET A 44 -3.71 22.13 24.58
C MET A 44 -4.58 21.09 25.30
N GLU A 45 -5.64 21.52 25.99
CA GLU A 45 -6.56 20.59 26.65
C GLU A 45 -8.00 21.06 26.52
N SER A 46 -8.87 20.18 26.04
CA SER A 46 -10.31 20.46 25.99
C SER A 46 -10.88 20.69 27.39
N ALA A 47 -11.85 21.59 27.50
CA ALA A 47 -12.64 21.73 28.72
C ALA A 47 -13.60 20.54 28.86
N THR A 48 -14.22 20.13 27.75
CA THR A 48 -15.15 19.00 27.69
C THR A 48 -14.41 17.65 27.69
N THR A 49 -14.96 16.67 28.41
CA THR A 49 -14.58 15.26 28.29
C THR A 49 -15.62 14.55 27.41
N PRO A 50 -15.30 14.24 26.13
CA PRO A 50 -16.25 13.66 25.19
C PRO A 50 -16.47 12.16 25.41
N TRP A 51 -17.49 11.60 24.77
CA TRP A 51 -17.63 10.16 24.56
C TRP A 51 -16.68 9.68 23.45
N VAL A 52 -15.94 8.62 23.70
CA VAL A 52 -15.00 8.02 22.76
C VAL A 52 -15.22 6.52 22.61
N ILE A 53 -14.93 5.99 21.42
CA ILE A 53 -14.85 4.55 21.14
C ILE A 53 -13.39 4.08 21.14
N LYS A 54 -13.18 2.80 21.46
CA LYS A 54 -11.89 2.10 21.46
C LYS A 54 -12.04 0.82 20.62
N PRO A 55 -11.99 0.88 19.27
CA PRO A 55 -12.23 -0.27 18.39
C PRO A 55 -11.09 -1.32 18.38
N TRP A 56 -10.47 -1.58 19.53
CA TRP A 56 -9.42 -2.58 19.69
C TRP A 56 -9.49 -3.23 21.08
N THR A 57 -9.11 -4.49 21.15
CA THR A 57 -9.02 -5.25 22.41
C THR A 57 -7.74 -4.92 23.17
N ASP A 58 -7.63 -5.42 24.40
CA ASP A 58 -6.41 -5.27 25.22
C ASP A 58 -5.23 -6.08 24.67
N ASP A 59 -5.50 -7.14 23.89
CA ASP A 59 -4.49 -7.89 23.10
C ASP A 59 -4.19 -7.23 21.73
N ASN A 60 -4.59 -5.98 21.55
CA ASN A 60 -4.38 -5.17 20.35
C ASN A 60 -5.00 -5.75 19.06
N GLN A 61 -6.05 -6.56 19.18
CA GLN A 61 -6.80 -7.02 18.00
C GLN A 61 -7.85 -5.99 17.62
N TRP A 62 -7.99 -5.72 16.32
CA TRP A 62 -9.07 -4.86 15.82
C TRP A 62 -10.45 -5.47 16.08
N ILE A 63 -11.34 -4.68 16.69
CA ILE A 63 -12.77 -4.99 16.82
C ILE A 63 -13.46 -4.45 15.56
N THR A 64 -14.14 -5.32 14.82
CA THR A 64 -14.88 -4.95 13.60
C THR A 64 -16.39 -5.11 13.72
N ASP A 65 -16.86 -5.80 14.76
CA ASP A 65 -18.28 -5.90 15.07
C ASP A 65 -18.79 -4.58 15.69
N PRO A 66 -19.80 -3.93 15.08
CA PRO A 66 -20.23 -2.60 15.51
C PRO A 66 -20.81 -2.59 16.94
N ALA A 67 -21.48 -3.67 17.38
CA ALA A 67 -22.03 -3.76 18.73
C ALA A 67 -20.92 -3.85 19.78
N ALA A 68 -19.88 -4.65 19.52
CA ALA A 68 -18.70 -4.73 20.36
C ALA A 68 -17.93 -3.40 20.44
N ILE A 69 -17.87 -2.62 19.35
CA ILE A 69 -17.27 -1.28 19.36
C ILE A 69 -18.10 -0.32 20.22
N VAL A 70 -19.43 -0.32 20.07
CA VAL A 70 -20.33 0.52 20.89
C VAL A 70 -20.19 0.18 22.37
N ALA A 71 -19.98 -1.09 22.72
CA ALA A 71 -19.74 -1.51 24.11
C ALA A 71 -18.44 -0.94 24.72
N THR A 72 -17.53 -0.38 23.91
CA THR A 72 -16.30 0.27 24.38
C THR A 72 -16.48 1.75 24.75
N LEU A 73 -17.68 2.32 24.56
CA LEU A 73 -17.94 3.72 24.83
C LEU A 73 -17.55 4.12 26.26
N LYS A 74 -16.80 5.21 26.38
CA LYS A 74 -16.49 5.84 27.67
C LYS A 74 -16.32 7.34 27.52
N GLN A 75 -16.49 8.08 28.61
CA GLN A 75 -16.09 9.49 28.64
C GLN A 75 -14.59 9.58 28.94
N SER A 76 -13.81 10.09 27.99
CA SER A 76 -12.37 10.22 28.13
C SER A 76 -11.81 11.25 27.15
N LYS A 77 -10.71 11.92 27.53
CA LYS A 77 -9.95 12.81 26.64
C LYS A 77 -8.87 12.09 25.83
N THR A 78 -8.78 10.77 25.93
CA THR A 78 -7.77 9.90 25.29
C THR A 78 -8.20 8.42 25.31
N ASP A 79 -7.33 7.51 24.88
CA ASP A 79 -7.57 6.05 24.82
C ASP A 79 -8.80 5.69 23.95
N GLY A 80 -8.93 6.38 22.83
CA GLY A 80 -10.09 6.33 21.96
C GLY A 80 -10.25 7.64 21.20
N TYR A 81 -11.27 7.69 20.35
CA TYR A 81 -11.61 8.90 19.59
C TYR A 81 -13.13 9.08 19.49
N GLN A 82 -13.56 10.31 19.17
CA GLN A 82 -14.98 10.64 18.99
C GLN A 82 -15.46 10.06 17.65
N PRO A 83 -16.55 9.27 17.59
CA PRO A 83 -17.08 8.78 16.33
C PRO A 83 -17.43 9.91 15.36
N THR A 84 -17.20 9.66 14.08
CA THR A 84 -17.49 10.54 12.95
C THR A 84 -18.36 9.81 11.92
N VAL A 85 -18.77 10.52 10.87
CA VAL A 85 -19.48 9.90 9.74
C VAL A 85 -18.64 8.83 9.03
N ASN A 86 -17.31 8.91 9.10
CA ASN A 86 -16.43 7.90 8.49
C ASN A 86 -16.49 6.57 9.23
N ASP A 87 -16.76 6.58 10.54
CA ASP A 87 -16.97 5.34 11.29
C ASP A 87 -18.20 4.58 10.82
N TYR A 88 -19.19 5.26 10.25
CA TYR A 88 -20.42 4.62 9.76
C TYR A 88 -20.13 3.74 8.53
N ALA A 89 -19.23 4.19 7.66
CA ALA A 89 -18.74 3.42 6.53
C ALA A 89 -17.76 2.32 6.97
N LYS A 90 -16.88 2.62 7.93
CA LYS A 90 -15.87 1.66 8.43
C LYS A 90 -16.51 0.49 9.18
N PHE A 91 -17.56 0.75 9.96
CA PHE A 91 -18.24 -0.24 10.79
C PHE A 91 -19.75 -0.26 10.44
N PRO A 92 -20.14 -0.90 9.33
CA PRO A 92 -21.52 -0.91 8.87
C PRO A 92 -22.51 -1.31 9.96
N GLY A 93 -23.50 -0.46 10.23
CA GLY A 93 -24.50 -0.64 11.29
C GLY A 93 -24.19 0.08 12.60
N ILE A 94 -22.99 0.63 12.80
CA ILE A 94 -22.66 1.37 14.03
C ILE A 94 -23.50 2.64 14.19
N GLU A 95 -23.89 3.30 13.09
CA GLU A 95 -24.67 4.53 13.11
C GLU A 95 -26.00 4.36 13.84
N SER A 96 -26.69 3.22 13.69
CA SER A 96 -27.96 2.98 14.36
C SER A 96 -27.79 2.57 15.83
N LEU A 97 -26.64 2.00 16.18
CA LEU A 97 -26.35 1.47 17.52
C LEU A 97 -25.75 2.51 18.47
N LEU A 98 -25.03 3.51 17.95
CA LEU A 98 -24.48 4.58 18.78
C LEU A 98 -25.61 5.38 19.47
N PRO A 99 -25.46 5.71 20.75
CA PRO A 99 -26.40 6.61 21.42
C PRO A 99 -26.25 8.04 20.85
N PRO A 100 -27.32 8.87 20.86
CA PRO A 100 -27.32 10.20 20.24
C PRO A 100 -26.18 11.11 20.75
N GLU A 101 -25.88 11.09 22.04
CA GLU A 101 -24.84 11.90 22.69
C GLU A 101 -23.40 11.56 22.24
N ALA A 102 -23.20 10.40 21.61
CA ALA A 102 -21.90 9.99 21.07
C ALA A 102 -21.72 10.35 19.59
N LYS A 103 -22.79 10.78 18.90
CA LYS A 103 -22.78 11.18 17.49
C LYS A 103 -22.57 12.68 17.34
N GLY A 104 -21.87 13.10 16.30
CA GLY A 104 -21.75 14.52 15.95
C GLY A 104 -21.06 15.40 16.99
N GLN A 105 -20.30 14.80 17.91
CA GLN A 105 -19.45 15.53 18.84
C GLN A 105 -18.36 16.28 18.06
N SER A 106 -17.94 17.43 18.58
CA SER A 106 -16.94 18.28 17.92
C SER A 106 -15.93 18.89 18.90
N ILE A 107 -15.37 18.05 19.77
CA ILE A 107 -14.46 18.50 20.82
C ILE A 107 -13.01 18.48 20.32
N SER A 108 -12.40 19.65 20.23
CA SER A 108 -10.98 19.88 19.96
C SER A 108 -10.52 21.09 20.79
N SER A 109 -9.28 21.08 21.26
CA SER A 109 -8.58 22.24 21.81
C SER A 109 -7.44 22.59 20.86
N THR A 110 -7.64 23.64 20.06
CA THR A 110 -6.81 23.91 18.89
C THR A 110 -5.94 25.13 19.12
N LEU A 111 -4.62 24.99 18.96
CA LEU A 111 -3.74 26.13 18.75
C LEU A 111 -3.74 26.46 17.26
N GLU A 112 -4.28 27.61 16.89
CA GLU A 112 -4.29 28.10 15.52
C GLU A 112 -3.22 29.19 15.34
N ILE A 113 -2.22 28.91 14.51
CA ILE A 113 -1.31 29.91 13.97
C ILE A 113 -1.89 30.39 12.64
N ARG A 114 -2.27 31.67 12.57
CA ARG A 114 -3.00 32.22 11.41
C ARG A 114 -2.15 33.24 10.66
N GLU A 115 -2.04 33.04 9.35
CA GLU A 115 -1.40 33.95 8.40
C GLU A 115 0.02 34.38 8.81
N CYS A 116 0.78 33.44 9.39
CA CYS A 116 2.16 33.69 9.83
C CYS A 116 3.18 33.07 8.88
N THR A 117 4.39 33.62 8.88
CA THR A 117 5.51 33.11 8.09
C THR A 117 6.71 32.78 8.97
N GLY A 118 7.28 31.59 8.83
CA GLY A 118 8.49 31.21 9.55
C GLY A 118 8.31 31.06 11.06
N VAL A 119 7.14 30.55 11.49
CA VAL A 119 6.85 30.22 12.89
C VAL A 119 7.05 28.73 13.11
N GLU A 120 7.70 28.37 14.20
CA GLU A 120 7.88 26.96 14.58
C GLU A 120 7.19 26.66 15.90
N VAL A 121 6.50 25.52 15.95
CA VAL A 121 5.90 24.96 17.16
C VAL A 121 6.69 23.70 17.52
N HIS A 122 7.34 23.71 18.67
CA HIS A 122 8.26 22.66 19.12
C HIS A 122 7.67 21.91 20.31
N ARG A 123 7.80 20.57 20.35
CA ARG A 123 7.47 19.73 21.52
C ARG A 123 6.04 19.91 22.03
N ALA A 124 5.11 20.19 21.14
CA ALA A 124 3.73 20.39 21.52
C ALA A 124 3.04 19.08 21.90
N SER A 125 2.17 19.14 22.90
CA SER A 125 1.41 18.01 23.41
C SER A 125 -0.02 18.43 23.78
N GLY A 126 -0.82 17.52 24.31
CA GLY A 126 -2.16 17.85 24.78
C GLY A 126 -3.15 16.70 24.82
N LEU A 127 -4.38 17.02 25.24
CA LEU A 127 -5.52 16.10 25.37
C LEU A 127 -6.72 16.66 24.62
N MET A 128 -7.24 15.88 23.66
CA MET A 128 -8.16 16.36 22.62
C MET A 128 -7.56 17.56 21.86
N ALA A 129 -6.25 17.51 21.61
CA ALA A 129 -5.44 18.62 21.13
C ALA A 129 -5.26 18.62 19.61
N CYS A 130 -5.30 19.81 19.01
CA CYS A 130 -5.05 20.02 17.58
C CYS A 130 -4.15 21.25 17.37
N PHE A 131 -3.42 21.26 16.25
CA PHE A 131 -2.49 22.31 15.85
C PHE A 131 -2.76 22.68 14.39
N LEU A 132 -3.23 23.90 14.17
CA LEU A 132 -3.65 24.38 12.86
C LEU A 132 -2.75 25.53 12.42
N PHE A 133 -2.19 25.41 11.23
CA PHE A 133 -1.47 26.46 10.54
C PHE A 133 -2.30 26.88 9.32
N ARG A 134 -3.09 27.94 9.50
CA ARG A 134 -4.00 28.46 8.46
C ARG A 134 -3.34 29.60 7.70
N GLY A 135 -3.25 29.51 6.38
CA GLY A 135 -2.65 30.52 5.51
C GLY A 135 -1.15 30.74 5.80
N CYS A 136 -0.48 29.75 6.37
CA CYS A 136 0.92 29.87 6.81
C CYS A 136 1.92 29.42 5.75
N HIS A 137 3.14 29.96 5.85
CA HIS A 137 4.26 29.61 4.97
C HIS A 137 5.56 29.47 5.77
N PHE A 138 6.44 28.56 5.38
CA PHE A 138 7.72 28.30 6.04
C PHE A 138 7.58 27.91 7.53
N CYS A 139 6.40 27.43 7.94
CA CYS A 139 6.09 27.09 9.32
C CYS A 139 6.35 25.60 9.59
N LYS A 140 6.68 25.26 10.83
CA LYS A 140 7.02 23.87 11.18
C LYS A 140 6.37 23.43 12.47
N MET A 141 5.90 22.20 12.48
CA MET A 141 5.61 21.44 13.67
C MET A 141 6.80 20.49 13.90
N VAL A 142 7.53 20.70 14.99
CA VAL A 142 8.81 20.03 15.26
C VAL A 142 8.74 19.23 16.55
N ASP A 143 9.15 17.97 16.49
CA ASP A 143 9.25 17.07 17.64
C ASP A 143 7.97 17.03 18.49
N ALA A 144 6.80 16.93 17.86
CA ALA A 144 5.52 16.81 18.56
C ALA A 144 5.59 15.73 19.66
N ASP A 145 5.28 16.11 20.89
CA ASP A 145 5.44 15.26 22.08
C ASP A 145 4.13 14.52 22.38
N ASN A 146 3.75 13.69 21.41
CA ASN A 146 2.63 12.76 21.48
C ASN A 146 1.30 13.38 21.94
N PRO A 147 0.80 14.48 21.33
CA PRO A 147 -0.55 14.96 21.63
C PRO A 147 -1.59 13.87 21.34
N SER A 148 -2.57 13.76 22.24
CA SER A 148 -3.77 12.93 22.04
C SER A 148 -4.81 13.75 21.28
N GLY A 149 -5.08 13.36 20.03
CA GLY A 149 -5.90 14.13 19.09
C GLY A 149 -7.36 14.32 19.51
N GLY A 150 -7.97 15.42 19.05
CA GLY A 150 -9.39 15.75 19.20
C GLY A 150 -10.25 15.26 18.03
N LYS A 151 -11.31 16.02 17.71
CA LYS A 151 -12.22 15.74 16.58
C LYS A 151 -11.57 16.02 15.22
N ASP A 152 -10.72 17.04 15.15
CA ASP A 152 -10.09 17.52 13.92
C ASP A 152 -8.70 16.89 13.72
N GLY A 153 -8.06 17.20 12.59
CA GLY A 153 -6.72 16.71 12.32
C GLY A 153 -5.70 17.26 13.31
N VAL A 154 -4.88 16.39 13.87
CA VAL A 154 -3.98 16.74 14.99
C VAL A 154 -2.99 17.82 14.57
N ILE A 155 -2.40 17.70 13.37
CA ILE A 155 -1.53 18.71 12.76
C ILE A 155 -2.05 19.01 11.35
N THR A 156 -2.41 20.26 11.10
CA THR A 156 -3.00 20.67 9.82
C THR A 156 -2.29 21.89 9.25
N PHE A 157 -1.84 21.79 8.00
CA PHE A 157 -1.43 22.94 7.19
C PHE A 157 -2.51 23.20 6.13
N GLU A 158 -3.25 24.30 6.28
CA GLU A 158 -4.39 24.63 5.43
C GLU A 158 -4.14 25.97 4.72
N ASN A 159 -4.11 25.93 3.38
CA ASN A 159 -3.81 27.08 2.53
C ASN A 159 -4.86 27.23 1.40
N LEU A 160 -6.14 26.99 1.70
CA LEU A 160 -7.23 27.11 0.73
C LEU A 160 -7.38 28.57 0.24
N SER A 161 -7.08 29.53 1.11
CA SER A 161 -7.04 30.96 0.77
C SER A 161 -5.60 31.45 0.60
N GLY A 162 -5.42 32.46 -0.26
CA GLY A 162 -4.11 33.06 -0.53
C GLY A 162 -3.21 32.20 -1.42
N ASP A 163 -1.90 32.37 -1.25
CA ASP A 163 -0.89 31.59 -1.97
C ASP A 163 -0.93 30.11 -1.57
N TRP A 164 -0.40 29.25 -2.44
CA TRP A 164 -0.19 27.84 -2.11
C TRP A 164 0.80 27.74 -0.94
N GLY A 165 0.48 26.93 0.06
CA GLY A 165 1.36 26.71 1.20
C GLY A 165 2.70 26.14 0.75
N LYS A 166 3.79 26.67 1.30
CA LYS A 166 5.17 26.27 0.97
C LYS A 166 6.06 26.42 2.20
N GLY A 167 7.06 25.55 2.33
CA GLY A 167 7.99 25.48 3.46
C GLY A 167 7.35 24.94 4.74
N ASN A 168 6.17 24.34 4.61
CA ASN A 168 5.37 23.85 5.72
C ASN A 168 5.72 22.39 6.01
N TYR A 169 6.14 22.09 7.24
CA TYR A 169 6.63 20.76 7.60
C TYR A 169 6.10 20.22 8.92
N VAL A 170 5.98 18.90 8.96
CA VAL A 170 6.07 18.11 10.20
C VAL A 170 7.45 17.44 10.22
N ILE A 171 8.22 17.68 11.28
CA ILE A 171 9.58 17.13 11.44
C ILE A 171 9.71 16.45 12.79
N GLY A 172 10.01 15.15 12.79
CA GLY A 172 10.20 14.39 14.02
C GLY A 172 8.89 14.22 14.81
N GLY A 173 9.04 13.72 16.05
CA GLY A 173 7.95 13.57 16.98
C GLY A 173 6.86 12.57 16.57
N ARG A 174 5.75 12.61 17.29
CA ARG A 174 4.64 11.66 17.12
C ARG A 174 3.29 12.22 17.56
N THR A 175 2.21 11.59 17.14
CA THR A 175 0.84 11.82 17.65
C THR A 175 0.18 10.50 18.06
N SER A 176 -0.90 10.59 18.85
CA SER A 176 -1.75 9.44 19.13
C SER A 176 -3.23 9.81 19.02
N TYR A 177 -4.07 8.85 18.59
CA TYR A 177 -5.53 9.00 18.50
C TYR A 177 -5.95 10.10 17.51
N GLY A 178 -7.00 10.86 17.85
CA GLY A 178 -7.67 11.80 16.95
C GLY A 178 -8.72 11.11 16.11
N SER A 179 -9.87 11.75 15.93
CA SER A 179 -11.00 11.18 15.18
C SER A 179 -10.76 11.07 13.69
N VAL A 180 -9.81 11.86 13.17
CA VAL A 180 -9.48 11.92 11.74
C VAL A 180 -7.99 11.69 11.54
N SER A 181 -7.37 12.36 10.57
CA SER A 181 -5.96 12.15 10.23
C SER A 181 -4.99 12.83 11.20
N SER A 182 -3.81 12.24 11.42
CA SER A 182 -2.79 12.80 12.33
C SER A 182 -2.06 14.01 11.77
N ALA A 183 -1.51 13.91 10.55
CA ALA A 183 -0.88 15.03 9.85
C ALA A 183 -1.53 15.21 8.47
N GLN A 184 -1.96 16.43 8.15
CA GLN A 184 -2.67 16.67 6.89
C GLN A 184 -2.35 18.02 6.23
N PHE A 185 -2.41 18.01 4.90
CA PHE A 185 -2.09 19.16 4.05
C PHE A 185 -3.24 19.46 3.10
N LEU A 186 -3.57 20.75 2.98
CA LEU A 186 -4.55 21.26 2.04
C LEU A 186 -3.92 22.40 1.24
N ARG A 187 -3.87 22.25 -0.09
CA ARG A 187 -3.37 23.28 -1.02
C ARG A 187 -1.94 23.74 -0.74
N ASN A 188 -1.05 22.78 -0.49
CA ASN A 188 0.39 23.01 -0.32
C ASN A 188 1.18 22.56 -1.57
N ASN A 189 2.12 23.39 -2.04
CA ASN A 189 3.01 23.09 -3.14
C ASN A 189 4.47 23.44 -2.77
N GLY A 190 5.28 22.42 -2.52
CA GLY A 190 6.70 22.59 -2.15
C GLY A 190 7.59 23.12 -3.28
N GLY A 191 7.07 23.22 -4.51
CA GLY A 191 7.83 23.54 -5.72
C GLY A 191 8.93 22.52 -6.04
N PHE A 192 9.76 22.79 -7.03
CA PHE A 192 10.83 21.85 -7.44
C PHE A 192 11.84 21.53 -6.32
N ALA A 193 12.00 22.43 -5.36
CA ALA A 193 12.87 22.24 -4.19
C ALA A 193 12.34 21.21 -3.19
N ARG A 194 11.09 20.75 -3.34
CA ARG A 194 10.40 19.88 -2.38
C ARG A 194 10.35 20.48 -0.97
N ASP A 195 10.10 21.79 -0.91
CA ASP A 195 10.11 22.58 0.32
C ASP A 195 8.76 22.47 1.04
N GLY A 196 8.49 21.32 1.64
CA GLY A 196 7.33 21.03 2.49
C GLY A 196 7.13 19.52 2.68
N GLY A 197 6.31 19.11 3.64
CA GLY A 197 5.88 17.72 3.84
C GLY A 197 6.15 17.14 5.24
N VAL A 198 6.40 15.84 5.32
CA VAL A 198 6.53 15.07 6.56
C VAL A 198 7.83 14.26 6.55
N ILE A 199 8.65 14.43 7.59
CA ILE A 199 9.96 13.77 7.72
C ILE A 199 10.15 13.29 9.16
N GLY A 200 10.51 12.02 9.38
CA GLY A 200 10.84 11.52 10.73
C GLY A 200 9.65 11.38 11.68
N PHE A 201 8.42 11.38 11.17
CA PHE A 201 7.20 11.46 11.99
C PHE A 201 6.63 10.07 12.31
N THR A 202 5.98 9.93 13.46
CA THR A 202 5.19 8.73 13.81
C THR A 202 3.73 9.03 14.12
N SER A 203 2.80 8.40 13.42
CA SER A 203 1.38 8.40 13.78
C SER A 203 0.98 7.08 14.46
N TYR A 204 0.19 7.15 15.52
CA TYR A 204 -0.38 5.98 16.20
C TYR A 204 -1.90 6.12 16.37
N ARG A 205 -2.67 5.15 15.87
CA ARG A 205 -4.14 5.08 16.06
C ARG A 205 -4.93 6.29 15.59
N ALA A 206 -4.59 6.85 14.44
CA ALA A 206 -5.46 7.81 13.78
C ALA A 206 -6.86 7.19 13.53
N GLY A 207 -7.92 7.92 13.87
CA GLY A 207 -9.32 7.54 13.59
C GLY A 207 -9.66 7.56 12.10
N GLU A 208 -8.85 8.26 11.30
CA GLU A 208 -8.72 8.06 9.86
C GLU A 208 -7.31 7.58 9.53
N SER A 209 -6.46 8.46 8.99
CA SER A 209 -5.18 8.10 8.39
C SER A 209 -3.99 8.71 9.12
N GLY A 210 -2.81 8.12 9.01
CA GLY A 210 -1.62 8.69 9.64
C GLY A 210 -1.19 10.01 9.03
N VAL A 211 -0.96 9.99 7.72
CA VAL A 211 -0.58 11.17 6.94
C VAL A 211 -1.49 11.28 5.73
N LYS A 212 -2.04 12.47 5.49
CA LYS A 212 -3.01 12.72 4.43
C LYS A 212 -2.71 13.96 3.60
N THR A 213 -2.63 13.80 2.29
CA THR A 213 -2.86 14.92 1.37
C THR A 213 -4.33 14.93 1.02
N TRP A 214 -5.03 16.04 1.22
CA TRP A 214 -6.44 16.08 0.88
C TRP A 214 -6.68 15.96 -0.62
N GLN A 215 -7.81 15.31 -0.95
CA GLN A 215 -8.29 15.13 -2.30
C GLN A 215 -9.39 16.12 -2.67
N GLY A 216 -9.53 16.36 -3.97
CA GLY A 216 -10.72 17.02 -4.54
C GLY A 216 -10.84 18.51 -4.22
N THR A 217 -12.09 18.94 -4.07
CA THR A 217 -12.50 20.32 -3.81
C THR A 217 -12.95 20.49 -2.37
N VAL A 218 -12.42 21.51 -1.68
CA VAL A 218 -12.90 21.91 -0.35
C VAL A 218 -13.33 23.38 -0.41
N GLY A 219 -14.60 23.64 -0.11
CA GLY A 219 -15.19 24.96 -0.34
C GLY A 219 -15.35 25.22 -1.83
N SER A 220 -14.59 26.18 -2.37
CA SER A 220 -14.67 26.62 -3.77
C SER A 220 -13.38 26.44 -4.57
N THR A 221 -12.40 25.74 -4.00
CA THR A 221 -11.06 25.56 -4.59
C THR A 221 -10.48 24.20 -4.26
N THR A 222 -9.36 23.87 -4.87
CA THR A 222 -8.67 22.61 -4.64
C THR A 222 -8.05 22.52 -3.25
N SER A 223 -8.09 21.31 -2.68
CA SER A 223 -7.36 20.93 -1.47
C SER A 223 -6.10 20.12 -1.78
N ARG A 224 -5.85 19.81 -3.05
CA ARG A 224 -4.76 18.96 -3.54
C ARG A 224 -3.38 19.49 -3.15
N ASN A 225 -2.37 18.65 -3.25
CA ASN A 225 -1.01 19.00 -2.84
C ASN A 225 0.01 18.54 -3.88
N TYR A 226 1.13 19.26 -3.96
CA TYR A 226 2.18 19.00 -4.95
C TYR A 226 3.57 19.10 -4.33
N ASN A 227 4.52 18.33 -4.87
CA ASN A 227 5.94 18.46 -4.60
C ASN A 227 6.31 18.43 -3.10
N LEU A 228 5.60 17.67 -2.26
CA LEU A 228 5.93 17.49 -0.84
C LEU A 228 6.86 16.30 -0.64
N GLN A 229 7.56 16.27 0.49
CA GLN A 229 8.34 15.12 0.94
C GLN A 229 7.52 14.25 1.90
N PHE A 230 7.58 12.94 1.73
CA PHE A 230 7.07 11.97 2.69
C PHE A 230 8.17 10.95 2.91
N ARG A 231 8.94 11.14 3.99
CA ARG A 231 10.15 10.34 4.23
C ARG A 231 10.36 9.94 5.67
N ASP A 232 11.08 8.85 5.86
CA ASP A 232 11.62 8.40 7.16
C ASP A 232 10.55 8.33 8.25
N SER A 233 9.31 7.98 7.88
CA SER A 233 8.12 8.13 8.73
C SER A 233 7.40 6.80 8.91
N ALA A 234 6.74 6.64 10.05
CA ALA A 234 6.02 5.44 10.42
C ALA A 234 4.54 5.73 10.76
N VAL A 235 3.64 4.87 10.31
CA VAL A 235 2.23 4.93 10.71
C VAL A 235 1.78 3.58 11.26
N LEU A 236 1.27 3.60 12.48
CA LEU A 236 0.97 2.39 13.25
C LEU A 236 -0.50 2.38 13.66
N TYR A 237 -1.19 1.31 13.31
CA TYR A 237 -2.58 1.04 13.68
C TYR A 237 -3.60 2.13 13.33
N PRO A 238 -3.58 2.76 12.15
CA PRO A 238 -4.67 3.66 11.73
C PRO A 238 -5.95 2.86 11.46
N VAL A 239 -7.11 3.48 11.71
CA VAL A 239 -8.44 2.88 11.46
C VAL A 239 -8.75 2.86 9.95
N TRP A 240 -8.33 3.88 9.24
CA TRP A 240 -8.32 3.91 7.79
C TRP A 240 -6.92 3.60 7.30
N ASP A 241 -6.15 4.60 6.87
CA ASP A 241 -4.96 4.34 6.06
C ASP A 241 -3.65 4.76 6.73
N GLY A 242 -2.54 4.14 6.34
CA GLY A 242 -1.21 4.57 6.79
C GLY A 242 -0.88 5.95 6.22
N PHE A 243 -0.52 5.95 4.94
CA PHE A 243 -0.32 7.16 4.14
C PHE A 243 -1.39 7.21 3.07
N ASP A 244 -2.16 8.29 3.05
CA ASP A 244 -3.12 8.61 1.99
C ASP A 244 -2.58 9.81 1.21
N LEU A 245 -1.90 9.52 0.11
CA LEU A 245 -1.19 10.49 -0.73
C LEU A 245 -1.90 10.74 -2.06
N GLY A 246 -3.20 10.43 -2.14
CA GLY A 246 -4.03 10.75 -3.30
C GLY A 246 -4.34 12.24 -3.40
N ALA A 247 -4.72 12.68 -4.60
CA ALA A 247 -5.16 14.04 -4.87
C ALA A 247 -6.53 14.12 -5.56
N ASP A 248 -6.90 13.14 -6.37
CA ASP A 248 -8.25 13.05 -6.93
C ASP A 248 -9.14 12.11 -6.11
N THR A 249 -10.41 12.48 -5.98
CA THR A 249 -11.44 11.66 -5.35
C THR A 249 -11.62 10.36 -6.16
N ASP A 250 -11.61 9.19 -5.50
CA ASP A 250 -11.83 7.89 -6.16
C ASP A 250 -13.32 7.65 -6.44
N MET A 251 -14.13 7.57 -5.37
CA MET A 251 -15.57 7.30 -5.50
C MET A 251 -16.36 8.58 -5.74
N ASN A 252 -17.11 8.61 -6.85
CA ASN A 252 -17.90 9.77 -7.31
C ASN A 252 -17.05 11.04 -7.46
N PRO A 253 -16.04 11.03 -8.35
CA PRO A 253 -15.16 12.18 -8.54
C PRO A 253 -15.90 13.40 -9.06
N GLU A 254 -15.39 14.58 -8.72
CA GLU A 254 -15.83 15.83 -9.34
C GLU A 254 -15.54 15.85 -10.84
N ASP A 255 -16.45 16.45 -11.62
CA ASP A 255 -16.30 16.61 -13.07
C ASP A 255 -15.23 17.65 -13.45
N ASP A 256 -14.76 18.47 -12.48
CA ASP A 256 -13.75 19.50 -12.66
C ASP A 256 -12.79 19.63 -11.46
N ARG A 257 -11.81 20.55 -11.57
CA ARG A 257 -10.84 20.86 -10.51
C ARG A 257 -10.67 22.38 -10.34
N PRO A 258 -11.58 23.08 -9.67
CA PRO A 258 -11.48 24.53 -9.50
C PRO A 258 -10.21 24.91 -8.73
N GLY A 259 -9.41 25.82 -9.31
CA GLY A 259 -8.15 26.26 -8.72
C GLY A 259 -6.96 25.30 -8.92
N ASP A 260 -7.13 24.24 -9.72
CA ASP A 260 -6.09 23.27 -10.10
C ASP A 260 -6.06 23.02 -11.62
N PHE A 261 -5.24 22.06 -12.08
CA PHE A 261 -5.20 21.65 -13.47
C PHE A 261 -6.53 21.01 -13.93
N PRO A 262 -7.06 21.39 -15.11
CA PRO A 262 -8.33 20.85 -15.59
C PRO A 262 -8.22 19.35 -15.94
N ILE A 263 -9.34 18.63 -15.84
CA ILE A 263 -9.45 17.20 -16.23
C ILE A 263 -8.97 16.96 -17.67
N SER A 264 -9.21 17.92 -18.57
CA SER A 264 -8.79 17.85 -19.97
C SER A 264 -7.28 17.85 -20.17
N GLN A 265 -6.50 18.40 -19.22
CA GLN A 265 -5.05 18.40 -19.26
C GLN A 265 -4.47 17.15 -18.58
N TYR A 266 -5.02 16.80 -17.41
CA TYR A 266 -4.65 15.61 -16.67
C TYR A 266 -5.92 14.87 -16.26
N PRO A 267 -6.19 13.68 -16.80
CA PRO A 267 -7.33 12.86 -16.36
C PRO A 267 -7.32 12.59 -14.85
N VAL A 268 -8.45 12.15 -14.32
CA VAL A 268 -8.58 11.73 -12.91
C VAL A 268 -7.46 10.74 -12.57
N HIS A 269 -6.82 10.93 -11.41
CA HIS A 269 -5.70 10.13 -10.89
C HIS A 269 -4.40 10.25 -11.70
N MET A 270 -4.29 11.23 -12.62
CA MET A 270 -3.10 11.40 -13.47
C MET A 270 -2.41 12.76 -13.29
N LEU A 271 -2.65 13.44 -12.16
CA LEU A 271 -1.97 14.70 -11.85
C LEU A 271 -0.46 14.49 -11.67
N PRO A 272 0.37 15.47 -12.07
CA PRO A 272 1.82 15.43 -11.87
C PRO A 272 2.21 15.84 -10.44
N LEU A 273 1.75 15.08 -9.45
CA LEU A 273 1.90 15.41 -8.01
C LEU A 273 3.36 15.57 -7.59
N ASN A 274 4.25 14.73 -8.15
CA ASN A 274 5.70 14.88 -8.06
C ASN A 274 6.24 14.93 -6.62
N HIS A 275 5.58 14.24 -5.70
CA HIS A 275 6.04 14.04 -4.34
C HIS A 275 7.36 13.27 -4.29
N LEU A 276 8.18 13.52 -3.28
CA LEU A 276 9.35 12.71 -2.95
C LEU A 276 8.97 11.71 -1.86
N ILE A 277 8.76 10.45 -2.24
CA ILE A 277 8.21 9.40 -1.37
C ILE A 277 9.26 8.31 -1.18
N ASP A 278 9.82 8.19 0.03
CA ASP A 278 10.91 7.26 0.31
C ASP A 278 10.95 6.82 1.78
N ASN A 279 11.36 5.58 2.06
CA ASN A 279 11.62 5.07 3.41
C ASN A 279 10.42 5.23 4.36
N LEU A 280 9.30 4.62 4.00
CA LEU A 280 8.06 4.66 4.79
C LEU A 280 7.74 3.29 5.37
N LEU A 281 7.26 3.29 6.62
CA LEU A 281 6.79 2.10 7.33
C LEU A 281 5.31 2.25 7.67
N VAL A 282 4.52 1.22 7.39
CA VAL A 282 3.15 1.10 7.88
C VAL A 282 2.94 -0.26 8.52
N ARG A 283 2.31 -0.31 9.69
CA ARG A 283 1.91 -1.57 10.31
C ARG A 283 0.54 -1.50 10.94
N GLY A 284 -0.26 -2.56 10.79
CA GLY A 284 -1.48 -2.74 11.58
C GLY A 284 -2.69 -1.93 11.11
N SER A 285 -2.68 -1.42 9.87
CA SER A 285 -3.81 -0.63 9.32
C SER A 285 -5.10 -1.45 9.31
N LEU A 286 -6.22 -0.88 9.76
CA LEU A 286 -7.52 -1.52 9.56
C LEU A 286 -8.05 -1.29 8.12
N GLY A 287 -7.72 -0.16 7.50
CA GLY A 287 -7.90 0.10 6.07
C GLY A 287 -6.67 -0.27 5.24
N VAL A 288 -6.19 0.67 4.42
CA VAL A 288 -5.08 0.47 3.48
C VAL A 288 -3.75 0.90 4.09
N GLY A 289 -2.67 0.15 3.89
CA GLY A 289 -1.35 0.60 4.36
C GLY A 289 -0.86 1.88 3.67
N PHE A 290 -0.71 1.83 2.34
CA PHE A 290 -0.19 2.92 1.52
C PHE A 290 -1.10 3.16 0.31
N GLY A 291 -1.75 4.32 0.27
CA GLY A 291 -2.64 4.76 -0.81
C GLY A 291 -2.07 5.97 -1.54
N MET A 292 -2.14 5.98 -2.87
CA MET A 292 -1.78 7.15 -3.68
C MET A 292 -2.37 7.10 -5.08
N ASP A 293 -2.38 8.25 -5.75
CA ASP A 293 -2.64 8.38 -7.18
C ASP A 293 -1.56 9.23 -7.88
N GLY A 294 -1.77 9.55 -9.17
CA GLY A 294 -0.92 10.47 -9.92
C GLY A 294 -0.12 9.82 -11.06
N LYS A 295 0.55 10.67 -11.84
CA LYS A 295 1.31 10.27 -13.02
C LYS A 295 2.78 10.64 -12.93
N GLY A 296 3.66 9.75 -13.38
CA GLY A 296 5.09 10.04 -13.56
C GLY A 296 5.88 10.15 -12.25
N LEU A 297 5.45 9.45 -11.20
CA LEU A 297 6.13 9.48 -9.90
C LEU A 297 7.27 8.44 -9.80
N TYR A 298 8.09 8.63 -8.78
CA TYR A 298 9.05 7.63 -8.31
C TYR A 298 8.81 7.41 -6.81
N VAL A 299 8.69 6.14 -6.42
CA VAL A 299 8.42 5.72 -5.04
C VAL A 299 9.41 4.63 -4.67
N SER A 300 10.05 4.75 -3.51
CA SER A 300 11.07 3.78 -3.08
C SER A 300 10.97 3.39 -1.60
N ASN A 301 11.48 2.19 -1.29
CA ASN A 301 11.72 1.74 0.09
C ASN A 301 10.46 1.82 0.97
N ILE A 302 9.36 1.24 0.50
CA ILE A 302 8.09 1.21 1.22
C ILE A 302 7.91 -0.16 1.87
N THR A 303 7.67 -0.18 3.18
CA THR A 303 7.40 -1.40 3.94
C THR A 303 6.01 -1.31 4.57
N VAL A 304 5.14 -2.27 4.25
CA VAL A 304 3.79 -2.36 4.80
C VAL A 304 3.55 -3.76 5.35
N GLU A 305 3.10 -3.85 6.59
CA GLU A 305 2.98 -5.11 7.33
C GLU A 305 1.65 -5.23 8.09
N ASP A 306 1.08 -6.43 8.16
CA ASP A 306 -0.04 -6.78 9.06
C ASP A 306 -1.27 -5.85 8.92
N CYS A 307 -1.64 -5.50 7.69
CA CYS A 307 -2.82 -4.68 7.42
C CYS A 307 -4.06 -5.56 7.19
N ALA A 308 -5.21 -5.13 7.72
CA ALA A 308 -6.48 -5.81 7.52
C ALA A 308 -7.04 -5.63 6.11
N GLY A 309 -6.92 -4.42 5.53
CA GLY A 309 -7.14 -4.16 4.11
C GLY A 309 -5.85 -4.27 3.28
N SER A 310 -5.87 -3.74 2.05
CA SER A 310 -4.71 -3.78 1.14
C SER A 310 -3.46 -3.23 1.80
N GLY A 311 -2.32 -3.83 1.54
CA GLY A 311 -1.05 -3.20 1.86
C GLY A 311 -0.82 -1.94 1.03
N ALA A 312 -1.14 -2.00 -0.26
CA ALA A 312 -1.05 -0.84 -1.14
C ALA A 312 -2.23 -0.74 -2.10
N TYR A 313 -2.75 0.48 -2.29
CA TYR A 313 -3.81 0.80 -3.24
C TYR A 313 -3.37 1.98 -4.11
N ILE A 314 -2.98 1.68 -5.34
CA ILE A 314 -2.23 2.60 -6.20
C ILE A 314 -3.04 2.91 -7.45
N LEU A 315 -3.57 4.13 -7.54
CA LEU A 315 -4.26 4.64 -8.72
C LEU A 315 -3.31 5.39 -9.67
N ALA A 316 -2.05 4.95 -9.76
CA ALA A 316 -0.97 5.66 -10.45
C ALA A 316 -0.74 5.18 -11.90
N HIS A 317 -0.16 6.06 -12.72
CA HIS A 317 0.18 5.81 -14.12
C HIS A 317 1.61 6.24 -14.42
N GLU A 318 2.30 5.52 -15.32
CA GLU A 318 3.69 5.82 -15.74
C GLU A 318 4.63 6.05 -14.55
N THR A 319 4.39 5.33 -13.44
CA THR A 319 5.09 5.51 -12.16
C THR A 319 6.01 4.33 -11.90
N VAL A 320 7.13 4.60 -11.22
CA VAL A 320 8.15 3.60 -10.89
C VAL A 320 8.16 3.34 -9.39
N PHE A 321 8.00 2.08 -9.01
CA PHE A 321 8.09 1.59 -7.63
C PHE A 321 9.34 0.73 -7.47
N THR A 322 10.19 1.05 -6.49
CA THR A 322 11.47 0.34 -6.26
C THR A 322 11.60 -0.13 -4.82
N ASN A 323 11.95 -1.39 -4.61
CA ASN A 323 12.13 -1.99 -3.28
C ASN A 323 10.89 -1.82 -2.39
N ILE A 324 9.80 -2.47 -2.78
CA ILE A 324 8.53 -2.46 -2.06
C ILE A 324 8.37 -3.77 -1.29
N ALA A 325 7.91 -3.71 -0.05
CA ALA A 325 7.57 -4.88 0.76
C ALA A 325 6.13 -4.77 1.26
N ILE A 326 5.29 -5.71 0.82
CA ILE A 326 3.88 -5.83 1.22
C ILE A 326 3.71 -7.20 1.88
N ILE A 327 3.73 -7.24 3.21
CA ILE A 327 3.86 -8.47 3.98
C ILE A 327 2.60 -8.67 4.84
N ASP A 328 1.93 -9.81 4.65
CA ASP A 328 0.77 -10.22 5.46
C ASP A 328 -0.33 -9.15 5.51
N THR A 329 -0.78 -8.67 4.35
CA THR A 329 -1.85 -7.68 4.25
C THR A 329 -3.13 -8.28 3.67
N ASN A 330 -4.20 -7.50 3.62
CA ASN A 330 -5.56 -7.95 3.32
C ASN A 330 -6.02 -9.10 4.25
N THR A 331 -5.65 -9.05 5.53
CA THR A 331 -5.88 -10.17 6.46
C THR A 331 -7.34 -10.37 6.88
N LYS A 332 -8.21 -9.39 6.62
CA LYS A 332 -9.66 -9.47 6.85
C LYS A 332 -10.48 -9.54 5.55
N ASN A 333 -9.82 -9.70 4.40
CA ASN A 333 -10.45 -9.78 3.07
C ASN A 333 -11.43 -8.62 2.78
N PHE A 334 -11.04 -7.38 3.10
CA PHE A 334 -11.87 -6.21 2.81
C PHE A 334 -11.85 -5.85 1.30
N PRO A 335 -10.67 -5.67 0.68
CA PRO A 335 -10.51 -5.54 -0.77
C PRO A 335 -10.23 -6.87 -1.48
N ALA A 336 -10.22 -6.83 -2.81
CA ALA A 336 -9.93 -7.98 -3.67
C ALA A 336 -8.46 -8.44 -3.66
N ASN A 337 -7.52 -7.64 -3.14
CA ASN A 337 -6.09 -7.93 -3.26
C ASN A 337 -5.20 -7.34 -2.15
N GLN A 338 -3.94 -7.80 -2.03
CA GLN A 338 -2.94 -7.19 -1.13
C GLN A 338 -2.30 -5.92 -1.72
N ILE A 339 -2.00 -5.92 -3.02
CA ILE A 339 -1.53 -4.74 -3.75
C ILE A 339 -2.29 -4.58 -5.07
N TYR A 340 -2.84 -3.39 -5.28
CA TYR A 340 -3.51 -2.99 -6.53
C TYR A 340 -2.73 -1.87 -7.20
N ILE A 341 -2.52 -1.97 -8.52
CA ILE A 341 -1.99 -0.90 -9.36
C ILE A 341 -2.83 -0.78 -10.63
N SER A 342 -3.57 0.31 -10.78
CA SER A 342 -4.50 0.47 -11.91
C SER A 342 -3.78 0.68 -13.25
N GLY A 343 -2.87 1.65 -13.31
CA GLY A 343 -2.24 2.13 -14.53
C GLY A 343 -1.01 1.34 -14.98
N ALA A 344 -0.47 1.78 -16.13
CA ALA A 344 0.76 1.22 -16.69
C ALA A 344 1.99 1.72 -15.91
N CYS A 345 2.44 0.93 -14.93
CA CYS A 345 3.58 1.26 -14.06
C CYS A 345 4.71 0.24 -14.19
N ARG A 346 5.82 0.53 -13.50
CA ARG A 346 6.96 -0.38 -13.34
C ARG A 346 7.18 -0.68 -11.86
N VAL A 347 7.36 -1.95 -11.53
CA VAL A 347 7.71 -2.39 -10.17
C VAL A 347 9.02 -3.17 -10.23
N ASN A 348 10.02 -2.72 -9.47
CA ASN A 348 11.35 -3.32 -9.39
C ASN A 348 11.68 -3.71 -7.94
N GLY A 349 11.61 -5.01 -7.64
CA GLY A 349 11.78 -5.55 -6.30
C GLY A 349 10.48 -5.44 -5.50
N LEU A 350 9.79 -6.58 -5.33
CA LEU A 350 8.54 -6.68 -4.59
C LEU A 350 8.56 -7.90 -3.66
N ARG A 351 8.54 -7.66 -2.35
CA ARG A 351 8.43 -8.73 -1.34
C ARG A 351 6.96 -8.93 -1.00
N LEU A 352 6.48 -10.16 -1.12
CA LEU A 352 5.10 -10.56 -0.85
C LEU A 352 5.08 -11.73 0.14
N VAL A 353 4.02 -11.80 0.96
CA VAL A 353 3.77 -12.89 1.91
C VAL A 353 4.79 -12.96 3.05
N GLY A 354 4.30 -12.94 4.28
CA GLY A 354 5.09 -13.26 5.48
C GLY A 354 4.76 -14.66 5.95
N ILE A 355 3.98 -14.78 7.02
CA ILE A 355 3.60 -16.03 7.66
C ILE A 355 2.11 -16.35 7.54
N ARG A 356 1.28 -15.42 7.03
CA ARG A 356 -0.17 -15.61 6.96
C ARG A 356 -0.54 -16.40 5.71
N SER A 357 -1.42 -17.39 5.89
CA SER A 357 -2.09 -18.05 4.78
C SER A 357 -3.21 -17.18 4.21
N THR A 358 -3.39 -17.19 2.89
CA THR A 358 -4.60 -16.63 2.25
C THR A 358 -5.57 -17.78 1.97
N THR A 359 -6.70 -17.84 2.70
CA THR A 359 -7.70 -18.91 2.55
C THR A 359 -8.77 -18.60 1.52
N GLU A 360 -8.87 -17.35 1.06
CA GLU A 360 -9.93 -16.86 0.19
C GLU A 360 -9.43 -16.50 -1.22
N GLN A 361 -10.35 -16.22 -2.15
CA GLN A 361 -10.03 -16.06 -3.58
C GLN A 361 -9.36 -14.73 -3.97
N GLY A 362 -9.04 -13.85 -3.03
CA GLY A 362 -8.36 -12.59 -3.32
C GLY A 362 -7.01 -12.79 -4.02
N LEU A 363 -6.65 -11.88 -4.92
CA LEU A 363 -5.32 -11.85 -5.54
C LEU A 363 -4.28 -11.35 -4.54
N THR A 364 -3.01 -11.73 -4.70
CA THR A 364 -1.94 -11.09 -3.94
C THR A 364 -1.59 -9.78 -4.63
N ILE A 365 -1.36 -9.82 -5.93
CA ILE A 365 -1.12 -8.63 -6.76
C ILE A 365 -2.08 -8.60 -7.95
N ASP A 366 -2.75 -7.47 -8.10
CA ASP A 366 -3.49 -7.12 -9.32
C ASP A 366 -2.95 -5.80 -9.89
N ALA A 367 -2.10 -5.92 -10.89
CA ALA A 367 -1.45 -4.81 -11.57
C ALA A 367 -1.48 -5.03 -13.10
N PRO A 368 -2.66 -5.09 -13.71
CA PRO A 368 -2.89 -5.69 -15.03
C PRO A 368 -2.17 -4.99 -16.17
N ASN A 369 -1.79 -3.72 -15.98
CA ASN A 369 -1.08 -2.89 -16.96
C ASN A 369 0.41 -2.70 -16.64
N SER A 370 0.88 -3.24 -15.51
CA SER A 370 2.23 -3.01 -15.01
C SER A 370 3.21 -4.13 -15.37
N THR A 371 4.47 -3.74 -15.60
CA THR A 371 5.59 -4.69 -15.71
C THR A 371 6.30 -4.81 -14.36
N VAL A 372 6.48 -6.04 -13.89
CA VAL A 372 7.04 -6.35 -12.57
C VAL A 372 8.29 -7.22 -12.72
N SER A 373 9.29 -7.00 -11.85
CA SER A 373 10.50 -7.81 -11.72
C SER A 373 10.91 -7.92 -10.25
N GLY A 374 11.57 -9.01 -9.87
CA GLY A 374 12.14 -9.21 -8.54
C GLY A 374 11.09 -9.54 -7.47
N ILE A 375 10.09 -10.36 -7.80
CA ILE A 375 9.15 -10.87 -6.78
C ILE A 375 9.88 -11.87 -5.87
N THR A 376 9.71 -11.73 -4.56
CA THR A 376 10.23 -12.67 -3.56
C THR A 376 9.18 -13.01 -2.51
N GLY A 377 9.28 -14.22 -1.93
CA GLY A 377 8.37 -14.74 -0.90
C GLY A 377 7.53 -15.94 -1.38
N PHE A 378 6.82 -16.58 -0.44
CA PHE A 378 6.00 -17.77 -0.70
C PHE A 378 4.63 -17.41 -1.30
N VAL A 379 4.63 -16.65 -2.39
CA VAL A 379 3.40 -16.23 -3.08
C VAL A 379 2.79 -17.41 -3.84
N ASP A 380 1.46 -17.56 -3.76
CA ASP A 380 0.72 -18.47 -4.65
C ASP A 380 0.73 -17.87 -6.07
N PRO A 381 1.39 -18.51 -7.06
CA PRO A 381 1.47 -17.98 -8.41
C PRO A 381 0.11 -17.80 -9.10
N SER A 382 -0.94 -18.51 -8.66
CA SER A 382 -2.29 -18.31 -9.19
C SER A 382 -2.90 -16.96 -8.82
N ARG A 383 -2.32 -16.27 -7.84
CA ARG A 383 -2.77 -14.99 -7.28
C ARG A 383 -1.98 -13.80 -7.80
N ILE A 384 -1.24 -13.99 -8.89
CA ILE A 384 -0.46 -12.96 -9.56
C ILE A 384 -1.15 -12.58 -10.88
N ASN A 385 -1.55 -11.31 -11.01
CA ASN A 385 -2.06 -10.73 -12.25
C ASN A 385 -1.26 -9.47 -12.61
N VAL A 386 -0.45 -9.54 -13.67
CA VAL A 386 0.41 -8.44 -14.15
C VAL A 386 0.47 -8.45 -15.67
N ALA A 387 0.83 -7.32 -16.29
CA ALA A 387 1.01 -7.25 -17.76
C ALA A 387 2.20 -8.09 -18.22
N ASN A 388 3.31 -8.01 -17.48
CA ASN A 388 4.52 -8.77 -17.73
C ASN A 388 5.27 -9.04 -16.41
N LEU A 389 5.83 -10.24 -16.27
CA LEU A 389 6.69 -10.64 -15.16
C LEU A 389 8.02 -11.14 -15.73
N MET A 390 9.14 -10.55 -15.32
CA MET A 390 10.42 -10.79 -15.97
C MET A 390 11.61 -10.74 -15.01
N GLU A 391 12.61 -11.59 -15.29
CA GLU A 391 13.89 -11.68 -14.58
C GLU A 391 15.05 -11.74 -15.60
N GLU A 392 15.32 -10.63 -16.30
CA GLU A 392 16.27 -10.62 -17.44
C GLU A 392 17.75 -10.71 -17.02
N GLY A 393 18.06 -10.33 -15.78
CA GLY A 393 19.45 -10.17 -15.30
C GLY A 393 19.98 -11.34 -14.46
N LEU A 394 19.35 -12.52 -14.51
CA LEU A 394 19.82 -13.67 -13.73
C LEU A 394 21.16 -14.19 -14.26
N GLY A 395 22.08 -14.51 -13.35
CA GLY A 395 23.30 -15.25 -13.66
C GLY A 395 23.08 -16.77 -13.69
N ASN A 396 24.18 -17.53 -13.67
CA ASN A 396 24.12 -18.98 -13.48
C ASN A 396 23.34 -19.32 -12.20
N SER A 397 22.29 -20.13 -12.35
CA SER A 397 21.30 -20.37 -11.29
C SER A 397 21.29 -21.83 -10.85
N ARG A 398 20.92 -22.06 -9.58
CA ARG A 398 20.72 -23.39 -8.99
C ARG A 398 19.41 -23.40 -8.19
N ILE A 399 18.56 -24.39 -8.46
CA ILE A 399 17.39 -24.68 -7.64
C ILE A 399 17.81 -25.61 -6.51
N ASN A 400 17.65 -25.16 -5.26
CA ASN A 400 17.94 -25.96 -4.07
C ASN A 400 16.60 -26.36 -3.43
N SER A 401 16.35 -27.67 -3.36
CA SER A 401 15.15 -28.23 -2.74
C SER A 401 15.50 -28.82 -1.39
N PHE A 402 14.69 -28.53 -0.38
CA PHE A 402 14.88 -28.99 0.99
C PHE A 402 13.65 -29.79 1.40
N ASN A 403 13.85 -30.88 2.16
CA ASN A 403 12.79 -31.76 2.66
C ASN A 403 11.88 -32.35 1.55
N ASN A 404 12.43 -32.59 0.36
CA ASN A 404 11.74 -33.21 -0.77
C ASN A 404 12.68 -34.17 -1.50
N ASP A 405 12.13 -35.23 -2.09
CA ASP A 405 12.88 -36.19 -2.92
C ASP A 405 13.13 -35.68 -4.35
N SER A 406 12.67 -34.46 -4.66
CA SER A 406 12.88 -33.81 -5.95
C SER A 406 13.14 -32.32 -5.84
N ALA A 407 13.81 -31.79 -6.87
CA ALA A 407 13.94 -30.37 -7.16
C ALA A 407 13.26 -30.05 -8.49
N ALA A 408 12.67 -28.85 -8.63
CA ALA A 408 11.83 -28.51 -9.78
C ALA A 408 12.06 -27.08 -10.28
N LEU A 409 12.19 -26.92 -11.60
CA LEU A 409 11.96 -25.67 -12.31
C LEU A 409 10.65 -25.82 -13.10
N ARG A 410 9.61 -25.09 -12.70
CA ARG A 410 8.28 -25.18 -13.31
C ARG A 410 7.99 -23.99 -14.21
N LEU A 411 7.26 -24.24 -15.29
CA LEU A 411 6.83 -23.24 -16.26
C LEU A 411 5.31 -23.14 -16.23
N ARG A 412 4.80 -21.91 -16.02
CA ARG A 412 3.37 -21.62 -16.05
C ARG A 412 3.05 -20.54 -17.06
N ILE A 413 2.19 -20.86 -18.01
CA ILE A 413 1.66 -19.91 -18.98
C ILE A 413 0.30 -19.41 -18.46
N HIS A 414 0.27 -18.24 -17.82
CA HIS A 414 -0.95 -17.70 -17.19
C HIS A 414 -2.13 -17.55 -18.15
N LYS A 415 -1.87 -17.35 -19.45
CA LYS A 415 -2.91 -17.32 -20.51
C LYS A 415 -3.55 -18.69 -20.74
N LEU A 416 -2.82 -19.78 -20.53
CA LEU A 416 -3.33 -21.16 -20.63
C LEU A 416 -4.05 -21.56 -19.34
N SER A 417 -3.37 -21.41 -18.20
CA SER A 417 -3.93 -21.65 -16.88
C SER A 417 -3.17 -20.86 -15.82
N LYS A 418 -3.90 -20.24 -14.90
CA LYS A 418 -3.32 -19.58 -13.72
C LYS A 418 -3.00 -20.57 -12.60
N THR A 419 -3.58 -21.77 -12.61
CA THR A 419 -3.54 -22.72 -11.49
C THR A 419 -2.71 -23.97 -11.76
N LEU A 420 -2.42 -24.27 -13.03
CA LEU A 420 -1.73 -25.49 -13.43
C LEU A 420 -0.42 -25.16 -14.15
N ASP A 421 0.66 -25.82 -13.75
CA ASP A 421 1.94 -25.73 -14.43
C ASP A 421 1.86 -26.44 -15.80
N SER A 422 2.39 -25.78 -16.82
CA SER A 422 2.30 -26.21 -18.23
C SER A 422 3.42 -27.18 -18.65
N GLY A 423 4.52 -27.18 -17.90
CA GLY A 423 5.66 -28.07 -18.09
C GLY A 423 6.70 -27.80 -17.01
N SER A 424 7.60 -28.76 -16.80
CA SER A 424 8.57 -28.73 -15.71
C SER A 424 9.87 -29.42 -16.10
N VAL A 425 10.95 -29.04 -15.44
CA VAL A 425 12.21 -29.79 -15.39
C VAL A 425 12.42 -30.23 -13.94
N TYR A 426 12.46 -31.54 -13.72
CA TYR A 426 12.68 -32.12 -12.40
C TYR A 426 14.01 -32.85 -12.30
N SER A 427 14.53 -32.95 -11.08
CA SER A 427 15.52 -33.94 -10.66
C SER A 427 14.95 -34.72 -9.48
N HIS A 428 14.91 -36.04 -9.57
CA HIS A 428 14.37 -36.94 -8.55
C HIS A 428 15.45 -37.90 -8.05
N ILE A 429 15.42 -38.24 -6.75
CA ILE A 429 16.32 -39.25 -6.17
C ILE A 429 16.02 -40.64 -6.78
N ASN A 430 17.06 -41.40 -7.12
CA ASN A 430 16.94 -42.84 -7.34
C ASN A 430 17.19 -43.57 -6.00
N GLY A 431 16.22 -44.34 -5.53
CA GLY A 431 16.30 -45.04 -4.25
C GLY A 431 15.99 -44.12 -3.07
N GLY A 432 17.01 -43.73 -2.32
CA GLY A 432 16.86 -42.88 -1.12
C GLY A 432 18.08 -42.00 -0.84
N PRO A 433 18.07 -41.22 0.26
CA PRO A 433 19.16 -40.31 0.61
C PRO A 433 20.53 -41.01 0.62
N GLY A 434 21.52 -40.40 -0.04
CA GLY A 434 22.89 -40.92 -0.11
C GLY A 434 23.17 -41.92 -1.23
N SER A 435 22.19 -42.23 -2.10
CA SER A 435 22.39 -43.18 -3.21
C SER A 435 23.42 -42.74 -4.25
N GLY A 436 23.73 -41.44 -4.33
CA GLY A 436 24.60 -40.89 -5.37
C GLY A 436 24.00 -40.95 -6.78
N SER A 437 22.71 -41.27 -6.91
CA SER A 437 22.01 -41.38 -8.18
C SER A 437 20.69 -40.60 -8.17
N ALA A 438 20.40 -39.98 -9.31
CA ALA A 438 19.19 -39.22 -9.57
C ALA A 438 18.78 -39.39 -11.03
N TRP A 439 17.54 -39.04 -11.33
CA TRP A 439 17.00 -39.01 -12.69
C TRP A 439 16.34 -37.68 -13.00
N THR A 440 16.46 -37.28 -14.26
CA THR A 440 15.92 -36.00 -14.76
C THR A 440 14.64 -36.25 -15.55
N GLU A 441 13.65 -35.38 -15.35
CA GLU A 441 12.39 -35.41 -16.08
C GLU A 441 12.15 -34.08 -16.80
N ILE A 442 11.67 -34.16 -18.04
CA ILE A 442 11.14 -33.00 -18.77
C ILE A 442 9.68 -33.31 -19.09
N THR A 443 8.76 -32.44 -18.65
CA THR A 443 7.33 -32.69 -18.69
C THR A 443 6.54 -31.67 -19.50
N ALA A 444 5.35 -32.07 -19.94
CA ALA A 444 4.34 -31.20 -20.52
C ALA A 444 2.93 -31.56 -20.02
N ILE A 445 2.06 -30.55 -19.91
CA ILE A 445 0.65 -30.71 -19.57
C ILE A 445 -0.14 -31.32 -20.75
N ALA A 446 -1.08 -32.21 -20.47
CA ALA A 446 -2.05 -32.69 -21.44
C ALA A 446 -3.41 -32.95 -20.77
N GLY A 447 -4.52 -32.55 -21.41
CA GLY A 447 -5.86 -32.77 -20.86
C GLY A 447 -6.09 -32.15 -19.48
N SER A 448 -5.46 -31.00 -19.19
CA SER A 448 -5.47 -30.35 -17.87
C SER A 448 -4.85 -31.18 -16.73
N LEU A 449 -4.03 -32.18 -17.07
CA LEU A 449 -3.22 -32.94 -16.12
C LEU A 449 -1.75 -32.50 -16.24
N PRO A 450 -1.19 -31.78 -15.24
CA PRO A 450 0.23 -31.47 -15.20
C PRO A 450 1.07 -32.73 -15.24
N ASP A 451 2.25 -32.62 -15.85
CA ASP A 451 3.23 -33.70 -15.96
C ASP A 451 2.74 -34.97 -16.68
N ALA A 452 1.64 -34.89 -17.43
CA ALA A 452 1.01 -36.04 -18.11
C ALA A 452 1.87 -36.70 -19.20
N VAL A 453 2.72 -35.93 -19.88
CA VAL A 453 3.66 -36.44 -20.89
C VAL A 453 5.07 -36.10 -20.42
N SER A 454 5.97 -37.09 -20.37
CA SER A 454 7.32 -36.85 -19.88
C SER A 454 8.41 -37.74 -20.47
N LEU A 455 9.56 -37.11 -20.76
CA LEU A 455 10.83 -37.74 -21.13
C LEU A 455 11.71 -37.86 -19.88
N LYS A 456 12.34 -39.02 -19.68
CA LYS A 456 13.09 -39.34 -18.45
C LYS A 456 14.50 -39.79 -18.77
N ILE A 457 15.47 -39.35 -17.97
CA ILE A 457 16.89 -39.65 -18.15
C ILE A 457 17.41 -40.29 -16.86
N ASN A 458 17.96 -41.51 -16.96
CA ASN A 458 18.55 -42.25 -15.86
C ASN A 458 17.58 -42.72 -14.75
N ARG A 459 16.27 -42.84 -15.04
CA ARG A 459 15.33 -43.38 -14.05
C ARG A 459 15.72 -44.83 -13.70
N GLY A 460 15.78 -45.13 -12.41
CA GLY A 460 16.22 -46.43 -11.91
C GLY A 460 17.73 -46.69 -12.06
N ASP A 461 18.52 -45.66 -12.38
CA ASP A 461 19.97 -45.75 -12.62
C ASP A 461 20.40 -46.57 -13.85
N TYR A 462 19.48 -46.82 -14.79
CA TYR A 462 19.76 -47.63 -15.99
C TYR A 462 20.58 -46.91 -17.07
N ARG A 463 20.94 -45.63 -16.88
CA ARG A 463 21.64 -44.79 -17.87
C ARG A 463 20.94 -44.71 -19.23
N ALA A 464 19.62 -44.91 -19.23
CA ALA A 464 18.77 -44.89 -20.41
C ALA A 464 17.95 -43.59 -20.49
N VAL A 465 17.41 -43.33 -21.69
CA VAL A 465 16.40 -42.29 -21.92
C VAL A 465 15.08 -42.96 -22.25
N GLU A 466 14.04 -42.64 -21.48
CA GLU A 466 12.67 -43.06 -21.76
C GLU A 466 11.99 -41.98 -22.60
N ILE A 467 11.59 -42.35 -23.82
CA ILE A 467 11.01 -41.43 -24.81
C ILE A 467 9.50 -41.70 -24.90
N PRO A 468 8.63 -40.70 -24.66
CA PRO A 468 7.20 -40.87 -24.81
C PRO A 468 6.83 -41.10 -26.29
N VAL A 469 5.91 -42.02 -26.53
CA VAL A 469 5.44 -42.43 -27.86
C VAL A 469 3.94 -42.18 -27.95
N ALA A 470 3.46 -41.65 -29.08
CA ALA A 470 2.03 -41.50 -29.30
C ALA A 470 1.35 -42.87 -29.45
N VAL A 471 0.25 -43.07 -28.73
CA VAL A 471 -0.49 -44.35 -28.74
C VAL A 471 -1.47 -44.48 -29.92
N THR A 472 -1.44 -43.52 -30.85
CA THR A 472 -2.29 -43.49 -32.05
C THR A 472 -1.47 -43.01 -33.25
N VAL A 473 -1.97 -43.32 -34.46
CA VAL A 473 -1.36 -42.85 -35.71
C VAL A 473 -1.36 -41.32 -35.74
N LEU A 474 -0.16 -40.73 -35.80
CA LEU A 474 0.02 -39.29 -35.81
C LEU A 474 -0.38 -38.67 -37.16
N PRO A 475 -1.06 -37.51 -37.19
CA PRO A 475 -1.22 -36.71 -38.41
C PRO A 475 0.08 -36.01 -38.79
N ASP A 476 0.26 -35.64 -40.07
CA ASP A 476 1.51 -35.08 -40.59
C ASP A 476 1.96 -33.81 -39.85
N ASN A 477 1.02 -32.94 -39.46
CA ASN A 477 1.29 -31.70 -38.73
C ASN A 477 1.77 -31.92 -37.28
N ALA A 478 1.83 -33.16 -36.79
CA ALA A 478 2.40 -33.47 -35.47
C ALA A 478 3.92 -33.25 -35.42
N VAL A 479 4.62 -33.30 -36.56
CA VAL A 479 6.04 -32.95 -36.64
C VAL A 479 6.20 -31.53 -37.17
N ARG A 480 6.68 -30.63 -36.32
CA ARG A 480 6.75 -29.19 -36.63
C ARG A 480 7.94 -28.82 -37.52
N ASP A 481 9.13 -29.20 -37.11
CA ASP A 481 10.39 -28.69 -37.68
C ASP A 481 10.96 -29.62 -38.76
N ASN A 482 11.65 -29.04 -39.74
CA ASN A 482 12.35 -29.83 -40.77
C ASN A 482 13.53 -30.57 -40.13
N GLY A 483 13.71 -31.84 -40.48
CA GLY A 483 14.72 -32.72 -39.89
C GLY A 483 14.33 -33.34 -38.55
N ALA A 484 13.06 -33.21 -38.12
CA ALA A 484 12.56 -33.77 -36.87
C ALA A 484 11.80 -35.10 -37.06
N ILE A 485 11.70 -35.87 -35.96
CA ILE A 485 11.04 -37.18 -35.91
C ILE A 485 10.07 -37.20 -34.74
N SER A 486 8.91 -37.82 -34.91
CA SER A 486 8.00 -38.19 -33.83
C SER A 486 7.62 -39.67 -33.90
N LEU A 487 7.57 -40.32 -32.75
CA LEU A 487 7.32 -41.76 -32.62
C LEU A 487 5.84 -42.03 -32.32
N TYR A 488 5.29 -43.07 -32.94
CA TYR A 488 3.90 -43.48 -32.70
C TYR A 488 3.71 -45.00 -32.83
N LEU A 489 2.62 -45.51 -32.25
CA LEU A 489 2.21 -46.91 -32.38
C LEU A 489 1.14 -47.07 -33.47
N GLU A 490 1.31 -48.10 -34.29
CA GLU A 490 0.32 -48.58 -35.27
C GLU A 490 0.21 -50.10 -35.12
N GLY A 491 -0.84 -50.56 -34.42
CA GLY A 491 -0.88 -51.92 -33.89
C GLY A 491 0.25 -52.14 -32.89
N ASP A 492 0.97 -53.26 -33.04
CA ASP A 492 2.12 -53.62 -32.20
C ASP A 492 3.46 -53.07 -32.74
N SER A 493 3.45 -52.30 -33.84
CA SER A 493 4.67 -51.75 -34.42
C SER A 493 4.95 -50.33 -33.94
N LEU A 494 6.22 -50.06 -33.64
CA LEU A 494 6.72 -48.71 -33.45
C LEU A 494 7.03 -48.09 -34.82
N LYS A 495 6.41 -46.94 -35.09
CA LYS A 495 6.59 -46.16 -36.32
C LYS A 495 7.24 -44.81 -36.03
N ALA A 496 7.80 -44.21 -37.07
CA ALA A 496 8.33 -42.85 -37.06
C ALA A 496 7.63 -42.01 -38.13
N LEU A 497 7.06 -40.88 -37.74
CA LEU A 497 6.71 -39.80 -38.65
C LEU A 497 7.91 -38.86 -38.73
N VAL A 498 8.43 -38.64 -39.94
CA VAL A 498 9.62 -37.82 -40.18
C VAL A 498 9.26 -36.67 -41.11
N LYS A 499 9.57 -35.44 -40.71
CA LYS A 499 9.57 -34.29 -41.60
C LYS A 499 11.00 -34.09 -42.09
N ARG A 500 11.24 -34.36 -43.37
CA ARG A 500 12.57 -34.29 -43.96
C ARG A 500 13.10 -32.85 -44.01
N ALA A 501 14.38 -32.71 -44.31
CA ALA A 501 15.04 -31.41 -44.43
C ALA A 501 14.37 -30.51 -45.51
N ASP A 502 13.83 -31.12 -46.57
CA ASP A 502 13.10 -30.45 -47.65
C ASP A 502 11.65 -30.08 -47.29
N GLY A 503 11.19 -30.42 -46.08
CA GLY A 503 9.84 -30.16 -45.59
C GLY A 503 8.80 -31.22 -45.95
N SER A 504 9.16 -32.26 -46.72
CA SER A 504 8.27 -33.38 -47.04
C SER A 504 8.09 -34.35 -45.87
N TYR A 505 6.92 -34.98 -45.77
CA TYR A 505 6.63 -35.99 -44.74
C TYR A 505 6.88 -37.42 -45.25
N THR A 506 7.40 -38.27 -44.38
CA THR A 506 7.53 -39.71 -44.64
C THR A 506 7.27 -40.51 -43.36
N ARG A 507 6.81 -41.75 -43.51
CA ARG A 507 6.51 -42.67 -42.40
C ARG A 507 7.39 -43.91 -42.51
N LEU A 508 8.07 -44.24 -41.43
CA LEU A 508 9.02 -45.36 -41.34
C LEU A 508 8.55 -46.36 -40.28
N THR A 509 8.90 -47.64 -40.45
CA THR A 509 8.76 -48.65 -39.40
C THR A 509 10.10 -48.78 -38.67
N LEU A 510 10.10 -48.77 -37.35
CA LEU A 510 11.31 -48.83 -36.52
C LEU A 510 11.46 -50.17 -35.79
N ALA A 511 10.38 -50.69 -35.22
CA ALA A 511 10.36 -51.95 -34.47
C ALA A 511 9.03 -52.68 -34.65
#